data_AF-A0A349BB68-F1
#
_entry.id   AF-A0A349BB68-F1
#
_cell.length_a   1.000
_cell.length_b   1.000
_cell.length_c   1.000
_cell.angle_alpha   90.00
_cell.angle_beta   90.00
_cell.angle_gamma   90.00
#
_symmetry.space_group_name_H-M   'P 1'
#
loop_
_entity.id
_entity.type
_entity.pdbx_description
1 polymer ?
#
loop_
_entity_poly.entity_id
_entity_poly.type
_entity_poly.pdbx_seq_one_letter_code
_entity_poly.pdbx_strand_id
1 'polypeptide(L)'
;RVRELPSLPAAVFATAMARDSLDRLRALGHAGVPVMVLHGDRDLTIWFTNARQAAEAAGGTLVRIEGGLHSWLLEDADSLPAVIGSLLDGVLGEALAERTPSIDACYGPEALALTIDRPVSKPYQLEPSHNWRIEPLTP
;
A
#
# COMPACT_ATOMS: atom_id res chain seq x y z
N ARG A 1 -33.42 -10.56 28.30
CA ARG A 1 -31.94 -10.65 28.47
C ARG A 1 -31.32 -10.07 27.21
N VAL A 2 -30.73 -8.89 27.31
CA VAL A 2 -30.15 -8.15 26.18
C VAL A 2 -28.90 -8.90 25.71
N ARG A 3 -28.81 -9.21 24.42
CA ARG A 3 -27.57 -9.68 23.76
C ARG A 3 -26.57 -8.54 23.87
N GLU A 4 -25.45 -8.77 24.56
CA GLU A 4 -24.32 -7.85 24.53
C GLU A 4 -23.85 -7.69 23.08
N LEU A 5 -23.97 -6.47 22.55
CA LEU A 5 -23.34 -6.11 21.29
C LEU A 5 -21.82 -6.19 21.50
N PRO A 6 -21.04 -6.74 20.54
CA PRO A 6 -19.60 -6.64 20.62
C PRO A 6 -19.26 -5.15 20.69
N SER A 7 -18.47 -4.76 21.69
CA SER A 7 -17.98 -3.40 21.78
C SER A 7 -17.33 -3.07 20.42
N LEU A 8 -17.67 -1.92 19.83
CA LEU A 8 -17.11 -1.44 18.57
C LEU A 8 -15.60 -1.71 18.39
N PRO A 9 -14.75 -1.59 19.43
CA PRO A 9 -13.34 -1.97 19.36
C PRO A 9 -13.09 -3.43 18.96
N ALA A 10 -13.88 -4.39 19.47
CA ALA A 10 -13.68 -5.81 19.23
C ALA A 10 -14.07 -6.24 17.81
N ALA A 11 -15.11 -5.64 17.22
CA ALA A 11 -15.52 -5.94 15.84
C ALA A 11 -14.52 -5.35 14.82
N VAL A 12 -14.03 -4.13 15.08
CA VAL A 12 -12.94 -3.52 14.28
C VAL A 12 -11.68 -4.36 14.39
N PHE A 13 -11.30 -4.76 15.61
CA PHE A 13 -10.13 -5.61 15.84
C PHE A 13 -10.25 -6.98 15.18
N ALA A 14 -11.42 -7.64 15.26
CA ALA A 14 -11.63 -8.95 14.63
C ALA A 14 -11.57 -8.88 13.09
N THR A 15 -12.03 -7.78 12.49
CA THR A 15 -11.96 -7.56 11.04
C THR A 15 -10.54 -7.22 10.60
N ALA A 16 -9.86 -6.34 11.35
CA ALA A 16 -8.47 -5.95 11.12
C ALA A 16 -7.47 -7.12 11.28
N MET A 17 -7.76 -8.05 12.19
CA MET A 17 -6.88 -9.16 12.55
C MET A 17 -7.33 -10.49 11.92
N ALA A 18 -8.13 -10.45 10.85
CA ALA A 18 -8.56 -11.64 10.14
C ALA A 18 -7.33 -12.45 9.68
N ARG A 19 -7.19 -13.66 10.22
CA ARG A 19 -6.02 -14.54 10.08
C ARG A 19 -5.68 -14.91 8.63
N ASP A 20 -6.66 -14.83 7.72
CA ASP A 20 -6.49 -15.23 6.32
C ASP A 20 -5.58 -14.28 5.54
N SER A 21 -5.40 -13.05 6.00
CA SER A 21 -4.66 -12.02 5.29
C SER A 21 -3.15 -12.28 5.30
N LEU A 22 -2.61 -12.79 6.41
CA LEU A 22 -1.18 -13.12 6.50
C LEU A 22 -0.79 -14.31 5.60
N ASP A 23 -1.63 -15.33 5.51
CA ASP A 23 -1.34 -16.48 4.64
C ASP A 23 -1.38 -16.09 3.16
N ARG A 24 -2.28 -15.17 2.77
CA ARG A 24 -2.28 -14.58 1.42
C ARG A 24 -1.01 -13.77 1.16
N LEU A 25 -0.56 -12.95 2.12
CA LEU A 25 0.68 -12.18 1.98
C LEU A 25 1.90 -13.09 1.85
N ARG A 26 1.97 -14.17 2.64
CA ARG A 26 3.01 -15.20 2.48
C ARG A 26 2.94 -15.84 1.11
N ALA A 27 1.75 -16.17 0.60
CA ALA A 27 1.60 -16.75 -0.73
C ALA A 27 2.12 -15.81 -1.82
N LEU A 28 1.88 -14.49 -1.71
CA LEU A 28 2.46 -13.49 -2.61
C LEU A 28 3.99 -13.50 -2.55
N GLY A 29 4.57 -13.52 -1.35
CA GLY A 29 6.01 -13.60 -1.15
C GLY A 29 6.62 -14.89 -1.74
N HIS A 30 6.01 -16.05 -1.53
CA HIS A 30 6.46 -17.33 -2.11
C HIS A 30 6.34 -17.37 -3.63
N ALA A 31 5.33 -16.71 -4.20
CA ALA A 31 5.20 -16.53 -5.64
C ALA A 31 6.16 -15.45 -6.20
N GLY A 32 6.95 -14.83 -5.34
CA GLY A 32 7.87 -13.76 -5.69
C GLY A 32 7.14 -12.53 -6.22
N VAL A 33 5.90 -12.24 -5.81
CA VAL A 33 5.20 -11.01 -6.21
C VAL A 33 5.74 -9.86 -5.36
N PRO A 34 6.24 -8.75 -5.95
CA PRO A 34 6.69 -7.59 -5.17
C PRO A 34 5.50 -6.98 -4.43
N VAL A 35 5.68 -6.76 -3.13
CA VAL A 35 4.66 -6.15 -2.27
C VAL A 35 5.24 -4.92 -1.61
N MET A 36 4.51 -3.81 -1.68
CA MET A 36 4.77 -2.61 -0.91
C MET A 36 3.61 -2.35 0.05
N VAL A 37 3.93 -2.07 1.30
CA VAL A 37 2.96 -1.72 2.35
C VAL A 37 3.18 -0.25 2.70
N LEU A 38 2.25 0.62 2.33
CA LEU A 38 2.26 2.04 2.70
C LEU A 38 1.37 2.23 3.92
N HIS A 39 1.91 2.76 5.02
CA HIS A 39 1.14 2.88 6.26
C HIS A 39 1.48 4.11 7.09
N GLY A 40 0.44 4.74 7.65
CA GLY A 40 0.56 5.83 8.61
C GLY A 40 1.13 5.36 9.94
N ASP A 41 2.19 6.00 10.44
CA ASP A 41 2.81 5.59 11.70
C ASP A 41 2.03 6.00 12.96
N ARG A 42 0.97 6.80 12.79
CA ARG A 42 0.02 7.18 13.85
C ARG A 42 -1.36 6.56 13.68
N ASP A 43 -1.52 5.56 12.81
CA ASP A 43 -2.79 4.87 12.62
C ASP A 43 -3.25 4.19 13.93
N LEU A 44 -4.42 4.63 14.42
CA LEU A 44 -5.06 4.14 15.64
C LEU A 44 -6.05 2.99 15.39
N THR A 45 -6.43 2.76 14.14
CA THR A 45 -7.33 1.69 13.70
C THR A 45 -6.53 0.42 13.44
N ILE A 46 -5.48 0.53 12.63
CA ILE A 46 -4.55 -0.55 12.29
C ILE A 46 -3.16 -0.10 12.71
N TRP A 47 -2.64 -0.65 13.79
CA TRP A 47 -1.36 -0.17 14.31
C TRP A 47 -0.22 -0.42 13.33
N PHE A 48 0.78 0.47 13.33
CA PHE A 48 1.95 0.38 12.45
C PHE A 48 2.71 -0.96 12.58
N THR A 49 2.63 -1.63 13.73
CA THR A 49 3.17 -2.98 13.92
C THR A 49 2.53 -4.02 12.99
N ASN A 50 1.25 -3.88 12.67
CA ASN A 50 0.54 -4.81 11.78
C ASN A 50 0.99 -4.59 10.33
N ALA A 51 1.21 -3.34 9.92
CA ALA A 51 1.79 -3.02 8.62
C ALA A 51 3.20 -3.62 8.46
N ARG A 52 4.01 -3.56 9.52
CA ARG A 52 5.32 -4.22 9.53
C ARG A 52 5.20 -5.73 9.39
N GLN A 53 4.33 -6.37 10.18
CA GLN A 53 4.10 -7.82 10.05
C GLN A 53 3.60 -8.20 8.66
N ALA A 54 2.78 -7.36 8.02
CA ALA A 54 2.32 -7.59 6.66
C ALA A 54 3.48 -7.53 5.65
N ALA A 55 4.35 -6.52 5.77
CA ALA A 55 5.53 -6.38 4.92
C ALA A 55 6.50 -7.55 5.11
N GLU A 56 6.81 -7.92 6.36
CA GLU A 56 7.64 -9.08 6.70
C GLU A 56 7.05 -10.39 6.15
N ALA A 57 5.74 -10.61 6.33
CA ALA A 57 5.07 -11.82 5.86
C ALA A 57 5.12 -11.97 4.32
N ALA A 58 5.10 -10.86 3.59
CA ALA A 58 5.22 -10.85 2.14
C ALA A 58 6.66 -10.84 1.63
N GLY A 59 7.67 -10.68 2.51
CA GLY A 59 9.04 -10.36 2.09
C GLY A 59 9.12 -9.05 1.29
N GLY A 60 8.23 -8.10 1.62
CA GLY A 60 8.03 -6.86 0.88
C GLY A 60 8.72 -5.65 1.49
N THR A 61 8.38 -4.47 0.94
CA THR A 61 8.90 -3.17 1.39
C THR A 61 7.87 -2.45 2.25
N LEU A 62 8.27 -1.96 3.42
CA LEU A 62 7.44 -1.09 4.25
C LEU A 62 7.76 0.38 3.96
N VAL A 63 6.74 1.15 3.62
CA VAL A 63 6.81 2.60 3.44
C VAL A 63 6.06 3.25 4.60
N ARG A 64 6.80 3.98 5.42
CA ARG A 64 6.25 4.75 6.54
C ARG A 64 5.76 6.09 6.02
N ILE A 65 4.49 6.40 6.27
CA ILE A 65 3.92 7.74 6.13
C ILE A 65 4.01 8.42 7.49
N GLU A 66 4.93 9.39 7.62
CA GLU A 66 5.25 10.02 8.89
C GLU A 66 4.10 10.91 9.36
N GLY A 67 3.59 10.66 10.57
CA GLY A 67 2.46 11.40 11.12
C GLY A 67 1.09 10.98 10.59
N GLY A 68 1.03 10.14 9.55
CA GLY A 68 -0.20 9.73 8.91
C GLY A 68 -1.11 8.89 9.81
N LEU A 69 -2.42 9.19 9.78
CA LEU A 69 -3.48 8.40 10.39
C LEU A 69 -4.00 7.30 9.43
N HIS A 70 -5.02 6.54 9.82
CA HIS A 70 -5.58 5.45 9.00
C HIS A 70 -5.98 5.87 7.58
N SER A 71 -6.50 7.09 7.46
CA SER A 71 -7.03 7.64 6.22
C SER A 71 -6.21 8.85 5.75
N TRP A 72 -4.90 8.85 5.96
CA TRP A 72 -3.98 9.91 5.52
C TRP A 72 -4.15 10.28 4.04
N LEU A 73 -4.50 9.30 3.20
CA LEU A 73 -4.79 9.50 1.77
C LEU A 73 -6.04 10.35 1.48
N LEU A 74 -6.92 10.53 2.46
CA LEU A 74 -8.10 11.39 2.37
C LEU A 74 -7.85 12.79 2.96
N GLU A 75 -6.80 12.96 3.76
CA GLU A 75 -6.39 14.27 4.29
C GLU A 75 -5.93 15.18 3.14
N ASP A 76 -5.29 14.58 2.14
CA ASP A 76 -4.90 15.22 0.89
C ASP A 76 -4.92 14.21 -0.26
N ALA A 77 -5.74 14.49 -1.27
CA ALA A 77 -5.94 13.63 -2.43
C ALA A 77 -4.67 13.50 -3.30
N ASP A 78 -3.74 14.45 -3.21
CA ASP A 78 -2.51 14.46 -4.00
C ASP A 78 -1.39 13.63 -3.34
N SER A 79 -1.50 13.34 -2.04
CA SER A 79 -0.45 12.65 -1.29
C SER A 79 -0.16 11.24 -1.78
N LEU A 80 -1.18 10.39 -1.93
CA LEU A 80 -0.95 9.01 -2.35
C LEU A 80 -0.36 8.94 -3.77
N PRO A 81 -0.92 9.63 -4.78
CA PRO A 81 -0.31 9.63 -6.11
C PRO A 81 1.11 10.22 -6.14
N ALA A 82 1.41 11.25 -5.34
CA ALA A 82 2.76 11.80 -5.23
C ALA A 82 3.76 10.77 -4.68
N VAL A 83 3.42 10.10 -3.57
CA VAL A 83 4.27 9.05 -2.96
C VAL A 83 4.50 7.91 -3.95
N ILE A 84 3.44 7.45 -4.64
CA ILE A 84 3.57 6.40 -5.66
C ILE A 84 4.45 6.86 -6.82
N GLY A 85 4.32 8.12 -7.27
CA GLY A 85 5.19 8.71 -8.29
C GLY A 85 6.66 8.65 -7.89
N SER A 86 7.00 9.07 -6.67
CA SER A 86 8.38 9.00 -6.18
C SER A 86 8.89 7.56 -6.01
N LEU A 87 8.03 6.61 -5.63
CA LEU A 87 8.41 5.19 -5.56
C LEU A 87 8.65 4.59 -6.95
N LEU A 88 7.86 5.00 -7.95
CA LEU A 88 8.02 4.60 -9.35
C LEU A 88 9.35 5.09 -9.93
N ASP A 89 9.84 6.24 -9.51
CA ASP A 89 11.18 6.74 -9.88
C ASP A 89 12.32 5.99 -9.15
N GLY A 90 12.01 5.06 -8.25
CA GLY A 90 12.97 4.25 -7.49
C GLY A 90 12.55 2.80 -7.35
N VAL A 91 12.49 2.31 -6.11
CA VAL A 91 12.34 0.88 -5.77
C VAL A 91 11.11 0.19 -6.40
N LEU A 92 10.01 0.90 -6.65
CA LEU A 92 8.84 0.31 -7.32
C LEU A 92 9.10 0.18 -8.82
N GLY A 93 9.68 1.21 -9.44
CA GLY A 93 10.07 1.18 -10.85
C GLY A 93 11.07 0.10 -11.16
N GLU A 94 12.10 -0.06 -10.32
CA GLU A 94 13.10 -1.12 -10.43
C GLU A 94 12.45 -2.51 -10.38
N ALA A 95 11.60 -2.76 -9.37
CA ALA A 95 10.90 -4.04 -9.22
C ALA A 95 9.95 -4.35 -10.40
N LEU A 96 9.37 -3.33 -11.03
CA LEU A 96 8.54 -3.49 -12.24
C LEU A 96 9.42 -3.78 -13.47
N ALA A 97 10.50 -3.04 -13.65
CA ALA A 97 11.41 -3.19 -14.79
C ALA A 97 12.07 -4.58 -14.85
N GLU A 98 12.34 -5.20 -13.70
CA GLU A 98 12.84 -6.59 -13.63
C GLU A 98 11.86 -7.63 -14.18
N ARG A 99 10.57 -7.31 -14.25
CA ARG A 99 9.49 -8.26 -14.56
C ARG A 99 8.83 -8.01 -15.89
N THR A 100 8.80 -6.77 -16.31
CA THR A 100 8.18 -6.37 -17.58
C THR A 100 9.01 -5.29 -18.26
N PRO A 101 9.21 -5.37 -19.58
CA PRO A 101 9.91 -4.33 -20.32
C PRO A 101 9.09 -3.04 -20.47
N SER A 102 7.76 -3.10 -20.30
CA SER A 102 6.87 -1.95 -20.30
C SER A 102 5.53 -2.27 -19.64
N ILE A 103 4.77 -1.25 -19.25
CA ILE A 103 3.38 -1.46 -18.79
C ILE A 103 2.51 -2.08 -19.90
N ASP A 104 2.81 -1.77 -21.16
CA ASP A 104 2.09 -2.33 -22.31
C ASP A 104 2.32 -3.84 -22.45
N ALA A 105 3.50 -4.34 -22.08
CA ALA A 105 3.80 -5.76 -22.09
C ALA A 105 3.05 -6.54 -21.00
N CYS A 106 2.40 -5.87 -20.04
CA CYS A 106 1.52 -6.51 -19.06
C CYS A 106 0.11 -6.80 -19.60
N TYR A 107 -0.26 -6.23 -20.76
CA TYR A 107 -1.60 -6.40 -21.33
C TYR A 107 -1.68 -7.68 -22.16
N GLY A 108 -2.71 -8.50 -21.90
CA GLY A 108 -3.08 -9.61 -22.78
C GLY A 108 -3.63 -9.12 -24.12
N PRO A 109 -3.71 -9.97 -25.15
CA PRO A 109 -4.11 -9.57 -26.51
C PRO A 109 -5.51 -8.93 -26.59
N GLU A 110 -6.39 -9.24 -25.63
CA GLU A 110 -7.76 -8.71 -25.54
C GLU A 110 -7.92 -7.63 -24.47
N ALA A 111 -6.84 -7.19 -23.83
CA ALA A 111 -6.91 -6.22 -22.75
C ALA A 111 -7.21 -4.82 -23.30
N LEU A 112 -8.26 -4.19 -22.75
CA LEU A 112 -8.57 -2.80 -23.05
C LEU A 112 -7.76 -1.89 -22.11
N ALA A 113 -6.67 -1.33 -22.62
CA ALA A 113 -5.92 -0.29 -21.91
C ALA A 113 -6.57 1.08 -22.16
N LEU A 114 -7.30 1.58 -21.17
CA LEU A 114 -7.80 2.96 -21.18
C LEU A 114 -6.79 3.85 -20.48
N THR A 115 -5.97 4.55 -21.26
CA THR A 115 -5.07 5.57 -20.72
C THR A 115 -5.93 6.66 -20.07
N ILE A 116 -5.78 6.86 -18.76
CA ILE A 116 -6.38 7.99 -18.05
C ILE A 116 -5.77 9.32 -18.54
N ASP A 117 -4.66 9.24 -19.30
CA ASP A 117 -3.93 10.36 -19.89
C ASP A 117 -4.46 10.80 -21.26
N ARG A 118 -5.52 11.63 -21.23
CA ARG A 118 -5.46 12.84 -22.05
C ARG A 118 -4.57 13.86 -21.33
N PRO A 119 -3.96 14.84 -22.03
CA PRO A 119 -3.13 15.92 -21.47
C PRO A 119 -3.75 16.78 -20.34
N VAL A 120 -4.95 16.43 -19.88
CA VAL A 120 -5.67 17.00 -18.73
C VAL A 120 -5.39 16.23 -17.42
N SER A 121 -4.73 15.06 -17.46
CA SER A 121 -4.42 14.24 -16.27
C SER A 121 -3.07 14.55 -15.61
N LYS A 122 -2.25 15.40 -16.24
CA LYS A 122 -1.06 16.03 -15.63
C LYS A 122 -1.23 17.55 -15.44
N PRO A 123 -2.18 18.07 -14.65
CA PRO A 123 -2.18 19.50 -14.34
C PRO A 123 -1.18 19.88 -13.23
N TYR A 124 -0.62 18.92 -12.48
CA TYR A 124 0.10 19.22 -11.24
C TYR A 124 1.40 18.43 -11.10
N GLN A 125 2.49 19.12 -10.75
CA GLN A 125 3.58 18.52 -9.98
C GLN A 125 2.97 18.18 -8.62
N LEU A 126 2.75 16.90 -8.36
CA LEU A 126 2.20 16.46 -7.08
C LEU A 126 3.34 16.43 -6.07
N GLU A 127 3.28 17.35 -5.12
CA GLU A 127 4.18 17.38 -3.97
C GLU A 127 3.50 16.61 -2.83
N PRO A 128 4.14 15.59 -2.25
CA PRO A 128 3.53 14.85 -1.14
C PRO A 128 3.43 15.79 0.07
N SER A 129 2.21 16.04 0.56
CA SER A 129 2.03 16.80 1.81
C SER A 129 2.43 15.99 3.05
N HIS A 130 2.55 14.68 2.91
CA HIS A 130 3.09 13.79 3.92
C HIS A 130 4.56 13.46 3.65
N ASN A 131 5.40 13.63 4.67
CA ASN A 131 6.74 13.05 4.63
C ASN A 131 6.64 11.52 4.68
N TRP A 132 7.52 10.86 3.93
CA TRP A 132 7.55 9.40 3.89
C TRP A 132 8.98 8.89 3.74
N ARG A 133 9.18 7.63 4.14
CA ARG A 133 10.46 6.94 3.97
C ARG A 133 10.26 5.44 3.85
N ILE A 134 11.22 4.77 3.22
CA ILE A 134 11.34 3.31 3.31
C ILE A 134 11.80 2.98 4.73
N GLU A 135 11.00 2.20 5.43
CA GLU A 135 11.33 1.72 6.77
C GLU A 135 12.09 0.40 6.66
N PRO A 136 13.29 0.29 7.24
CA PRO A 136 14.02 -0.97 7.25
C PRO A 136 13.23 -1.99 8.06
N LEU A 137 12.97 -3.15 7.45
CA LEU A 137 12.49 -4.31 8.20
C LEU A 137 13.65 -4.84 9.04
N THR A 138 13.42 -5.07 10.33
CA THR A 138 14.43 -5.69 11.19
C THR A 138 14.44 -7.19 10.90
N PRO A 139 15.62 -7.82 10.71
CA PRO A 139 15.70 -9.27 10.50
C PRO A 139 15.26 -10.08 11.72
#